data_AF-A0A955LL35-F1
#
_entry.id   AF-A0A955LL35-F1
#
_cell.length_a   1.000
_cell.length_b   1.000
_cell.length_c   1.000
_cell.angle_alpha   90.00
_cell.angle_beta   90.00
_cell.angle_gamma   90.00
#
_symmetry.space_group_name_H-M   'P 1'
#
loop_
_entity.id
_entity.type
_entity.pdbx_description
1 polymer ?
#
loop_
_entity_poly.entity_id
_entity_poly.type
_entity_poly.pdbx_seq_one_letter_code
_entity_poly.pdbx_strand_id
1 'polypeptide(L)'
;MDGKETHELLFKLYDYADVLADRIRPDDPDSGNYFLTLVFIEKFFDRIGRSEINNTSRNANIDATKSLNVANERIDTLRRRIQTLKEQYDFNDTLEEAGNEIANEWRKN
;
A
#
# COMPACT_ATOMS: atom_id res chain seq x y z
N MET A 1 5.72 19.84 -1.92
CA MET A 1 6.84 18.90 -1.98
C MET A 1 7.48 19.00 -3.33
N ASP A 2 8.81 18.96 -3.39
CA ASP A 2 9.52 18.89 -4.67
C ASP A 2 9.47 17.45 -5.25
N GLY A 3 9.95 17.28 -6.48
CA GLY A 3 9.94 15.97 -7.15
C GLY A 3 10.77 14.91 -6.41
N LYS A 4 11.83 15.30 -5.70
CA LYS A 4 12.71 14.37 -4.97
C LYS A 4 12.05 13.90 -3.68
N GLU A 5 11.49 14.82 -2.89
CA GLU A 5 10.74 14.49 -1.67
C GLU A 5 9.56 13.56 -1.99
N THR A 6 8.87 13.80 -3.11
CA THR A 6 7.74 12.97 -3.53
C THR A 6 8.21 11.59 -3.98
N HIS A 7 9.30 11.50 -4.75
CA HIS A 7 9.91 10.22 -5.11
C HIS A 7 10.30 9.41 -3.86
N GLU A 8 10.99 10.04 -2.91
CA GLU A 8 11.39 9.39 -1.66
C GLU A 8 10.19 8.95 -0.82
N LEU A 9 9.12 9.76 -0.75
CA LEU A 9 7.90 9.39 -0.05
C LEU A 9 7.25 8.14 -0.65
N LEU A 10 7.20 8.05 -1.98
CA LEU A 10 6.65 6.88 -2.68
C LEU A 10 7.46 5.61 -2.34
N PHE A 11 8.78 5.69 -2.28
CA PHE A 11 9.58 4.53 -1.89
C PHE A 11 9.46 4.19 -0.40
N LYS A 12 9.38 5.19 0.48
CA LYS A 12 9.09 4.98 1.91
C LYS A 12 7.73 4.32 2.15
N LEU A 13 6.75 4.54 1.26
CA LEU A 13 5.45 3.87 1.37
C LEU A 13 5.56 2.36 1.08
N TYR A 14 6.45 1.93 0.19
CA TYR A 14 6.77 0.50 0.06
C TYR A 14 7.44 -0.06 1.30
N ASP A 15 8.39 0.69 1.89
CA ASP A 15 9.07 0.25 3.11
C ASP A 15 8.09 0.12 4.29
N TYR A 16 7.14 1.05 4.37
CA TYR A 16 6.05 0.98 5.34
C TYR A 16 5.14 -0.23 5.10
N ALA A 17 4.80 -0.52 3.84
CA ALA A 17 4.04 -1.72 3.49
C ALA A 17 4.77 -3.00 3.91
N ASP A 18 6.09 -3.05 3.80
CA ASP A 18 6.85 -4.21 4.28
C ASP A 18 6.76 -4.36 5.81
N VAL A 19 6.90 -3.27 6.54
CA VAL A 19 6.78 -3.26 8.01
C VAL A 19 5.40 -3.72 8.45
N LEU A 20 4.34 -3.25 7.79
CA LEU A 20 2.97 -3.68 8.10
C LEU A 20 2.77 -5.17 7.83
N ALA A 21 3.22 -5.65 6.68
CA ALA A 21 3.09 -7.04 6.32
C ALA A 21 3.90 -7.98 7.23
N ASP A 22 4.98 -7.52 7.86
CA ASP A 22 5.72 -8.28 8.89
C ASP A 22 5.05 -8.23 10.27
N ARG A 23 4.16 -7.26 10.51
CA ARG A 23 3.45 -7.13 11.79
C ARG A 23 2.20 -7.98 11.89
N ILE A 24 1.54 -8.23 10.75
CA ILE A 24 0.26 -8.96 10.69
C ILE A 24 0.43 -10.37 11.28
N ARG A 25 -0.34 -10.61 12.34
CA ARG A 25 -0.36 -11.83 13.16
C ARG A 25 -1.78 -12.09 13.68
N PRO A 26 -2.16 -13.34 13.94
CA PRO A 26 -3.54 -13.69 14.30
C PRO A 26 -3.97 -13.16 15.68
N ASP A 27 -3.01 -12.85 16.55
CA ASP A 27 -3.22 -12.38 17.92
C ASP A 27 -3.15 -10.85 18.07
N ASP A 28 -2.81 -10.13 16.99
CA ASP A 28 -2.76 -8.67 16.98
C ASP A 28 -4.12 -8.12 16.50
N PRO A 29 -4.87 -7.39 17.36
CA PRO A 29 -6.18 -6.85 17.00
C PRO A 29 -6.11 -5.82 15.86
N ASP A 30 -4.95 -5.21 15.61
CA ASP A 30 -4.77 -4.25 14.53
C ASP A 30 -4.45 -4.91 13.18
N SER A 31 -4.25 -6.23 13.14
CA SER A 31 -3.86 -6.96 11.92
C SER A 31 -4.82 -6.75 10.75
N GLY A 32 -6.12 -6.69 11.01
CA GLY A 32 -7.10 -6.41 9.96
C GLY A 32 -6.96 -5.00 9.38
N ASN A 33 -6.67 -3.99 10.22
CA ASN A 33 -6.41 -2.63 9.78
C ASN A 33 -5.09 -2.51 9.00
N TYR A 34 -4.06 -3.23 9.43
CA TYR A 34 -2.81 -3.32 8.68
C TYR A 34 -3.03 -3.96 7.32
N PHE A 35 -3.78 -5.05 7.25
CA PHE A 35 -4.11 -5.72 5.99
C PHE A 35 -4.87 -4.80 5.03
N LEU A 36 -5.90 -4.10 5.52
CA LEU A 36 -6.61 -3.08 4.75
C LEU A 36 -5.68 -1.99 4.22
N THR A 37 -4.73 -1.54 5.04
CA THR A 37 -3.73 -0.54 4.64
C THR A 37 -2.82 -1.07 3.54
N LEU A 38 -2.39 -2.35 3.59
CA LEU A 38 -1.62 -2.98 2.51
C LEU A 38 -2.39 -2.99 1.19
N VAL A 39 -3.67 -3.37 1.24
CA VAL A 39 -4.55 -3.39 0.05
C VAL A 39 -4.70 -1.98 -0.53
N PHE A 40 -4.87 -0.97 0.33
CA PHE A 40 -4.91 0.43 -0.11
C PHE A 40 -3.60 0.84 -0.82
N ILE A 41 -2.45 0.55 -0.21
CA ILE A 41 -1.13 0.89 -0.79
C ILE A 41 -0.93 0.20 -2.14
N GLU A 42 -1.28 -1.09 -2.25
CA GLU A 42 -1.23 -1.83 -3.52
C GLU A 42 -2.08 -1.16 -4.60
N LYS A 43 -3.33 -0.81 -4.27
CA LYS A 43 -4.26 -0.15 -5.21
C LYS A 43 -3.81 1.24 -5.60
N PHE A 44 -3.25 2.00 -4.67
CA PHE A 44 -2.66 3.31 -4.94
C PHE A 44 -1.54 3.21 -5.98
N PHE A 45 -0.60 2.26 -5.78
CA PHE A 45 0.52 2.08 -6.71
C PHE A 45 0.10 1.55 -8.07
N ASP A 46 -0.86 0.63 -8.11
CA ASP A 46 -1.39 0.07 -9.36
C ASP A 46 -2.10 1.14 -10.20
N ARG A 47 -2.88 2.03 -9.56
CA ARG A 47 -3.68 3.05 -10.28
C ARG A 47 -2.89 4.30 -10.66
N ILE A 48 -2.11 4.85 -9.73
CA ILE A 48 -1.51 6.18 -9.91
C ILE A 48 -0.02 6.21 -9.55
N GLY A 49 0.45 5.39 -8.61
CA GLY A 49 1.82 5.49 -8.10
C GLY A 49 2.90 5.26 -9.15
N ARG A 50 2.68 4.43 -10.18
CA ARG A 50 3.63 4.27 -11.30
C ARG A 50 3.81 5.57 -12.11
N SER A 51 2.73 6.27 -12.40
CA SER A 51 2.77 7.56 -13.09
C SER A 51 3.52 8.59 -12.25
N GLU A 52 3.21 8.64 -10.95
CA GLU A 52 3.88 9.54 -10.01
C GLU A 52 5.38 9.25 -9.90
N ILE A 53 5.80 7.99 -9.79
CA ILE A 53 7.22 7.61 -9.77
C ILE A 53 7.94 8.09 -11.03
N ASN A 54 7.35 7.91 -12.21
CA ASN A 54 7.95 8.38 -13.46
C ASN A 54 8.08 9.92 -13.49
N ASN A 55 7.02 10.64 -13.12
CA ASN A 55 7.00 12.10 -13.13
C ASN A 55 7.99 12.69 -12.13
N THR A 56 7.97 12.18 -10.90
CA THR A 56 8.85 12.63 -9.82
C THR A 56 10.31 12.30 -10.11
N SER A 57 10.61 11.14 -10.71
CA SER A 57 11.97 10.80 -11.14
C SER A 57 12.51 11.80 -12.16
N ARG A 58 11.72 12.14 -13.19
CA ARG A 58 12.10 13.12 -14.21
C ARG A 58 12.34 14.50 -13.60
N ASN A 59 11.45 14.95 -12.73
CA ASN A 59 11.56 16.24 -12.06
C ASN A 59 12.77 16.34 -11.12
N ALA A 60 13.21 15.21 -10.57
CA ALA A 60 14.34 15.12 -9.64
C ALA A 60 15.68 14.79 -10.32
N ASN A 61 15.73 14.67 -11.66
CA ASN A 61 16.89 14.16 -12.42
C ASN A 61 17.36 12.76 -11.94
N ILE A 62 16.41 11.91 -11.52
CA ILE A 62 16.62 10.50 -11.18
C ILE A 62 16.27 9.65 -12.40
N ASP A 63 16.97 8.52 -12.58
CA ASP A 63 16.65 7.54 -13.62
C ASP A 63 15.23 6.97 -13.42
N ALA A 64 14.32 7.42 -14.28
CA ALA A 64 12.91 7.03 -14.25
C ALA A 64 12.70 5.56 -14.63
N THR A 65 13.48 5.03 -15.58
CA THR A 65 13.37 3.62 -16.00
C THR A 65 13.80 2.70 -14.86
N LYS A 66 14.93 3.00 -14.22
CA LYS A 66 15.37 2.26 -13.04
C LYS A 66 14.35 2.33 -11.91
N SER A 67 13.82 3.52 -11.62
CA SER A 67 12.82 3.71 -10.56
C SER A 67 11.54 2.91 -10.82
N LEU A 68 11.05 2.91 -12.06
CA LEU A 68 9.88 2.12 -12.45
C LEU A 68 10.12 0.61 -12.32
N ASN A 69 11.30 0.12 -12.72
CA ASN A 69 11.63 -1.29 -12.58
C ASN A 69 11.60 -1.73 -11.12
N VAL A 70 12.26 -0.97 -10.23
CA VAL A 70 12.22 -1.26 -8.78
C VAL A 70 10.78 -1.19 -8.26
N ALA A 71 10.01 -0.16 -8.63
CA ALA A 71 8.63 -0.04 -8.19
C ALA A 71 7.76 -1.24 -8.62
N ASN A 72 7.93 -1.73 -9.85
CA ASN A 72 7.21 -2.91 -10.32
C ASN A 72 7.55 -4.16 -9.50
N GLU A 73 8.83 -4.41 -9.23
CA GLU A 73 9.26 -5.52 -8.37
C GLU A 73 8.68 -5.42 -6.95
N ARG A 74 8.63 -4.21 -6.39
CA ARG A 74 8.05 -3.94 -5.07
C ARG A 74 6.55 -4.19 -5.04
N ILE A 75 5.79 -3.74 -6.06
CA ILE A 75 4.36 -4.02 -6.19
C ILE A 75 4.09 -5.52 -6.30
N ASP A 76 4.83 -6.22 -7.15
CA ASP A 76 4.63 -7.66 -7.35
C ASP A 76 4.98 -8.47 -6.10
N THR A 77 5.95 -8.00 -5.32
CA THR A 77 6.27 -8.56 -4.01
C THR A 77 5.14 -8.31 -3.01
N LEU A 78 4.66 -7.07 -2.91
CA LEU A 78 3.54 -6.71 -2.04
C LEU A 78 2.29 -7.55 -2.36
N ARG A 79 1.95 -7.72 -3.64
CA ARG A 79 0.82 -8.55 -4.09
C ARG A 79 0.93 -9.99 -3.61
N ARG A 80 2.12 -10.60 -3.76
CA ARG A 80 2.37 -11.96 -3.28
C ARG A 80 2.20 -12.04 -1.76
N ARG A 81 2.72 -11.06 -1.02
CA ARG A 81 2.57 -10.99 0.44
C ARG A 81 1.10 -10.87 0.86
N ILE A 82 0.33 -9.98 0.22
CA ILE A 82 -1.11 -9.84 0.48
C ILE A 82 -1.85 -11.15 0.22
N GLN A 83 -1.54 -11.84 -0.89
CA GLN A 83 -2.16 -13.12 -1.21
C GLN A 83 -1.84 -14.19 -0.14
N THR A 84 -0.57 -14.30 0.27
CA THR A 84 -0.17 -15.21 1.34
C THR A 84 -0.87 -14.90 2.66
N LEU A 85 -0.96 -13.61 3.05
CA LEU A 85 -1.64 -13.21 4.28
C LEU A 85 -3.13 -13.53 4.25
N LYS A 86 -3.80 -13.31 3.11
CA LYS A 86 -5.20 -13.66 2.89
C LYS A 86 -5.46 -15.17 2.99
N GLU A 87 -4.48 -16.00 2.58
CA GLU A 87 -4.59 -17.45 2.69
C GLU A 87 -4.31 -17.95 4.12
N GLN A 88 -3.51 -17.21 4.88
CA GLN A 88 -3.12 -17.57 6.25
C GLN A 88 -4.14 -17.12 7.30
N TYR A 89 -4.83 -16.00 7.08
CA TYR A 89 -5.68 -15.36 8.07
C TYR A 89 -7.04 -15.00 7.48
N ASP A 90 -8.08 -15.11 8.31
CA ASP A 90 -9.42 -14.62 7.98
C ASP A 90 -9.55 -13.16 8.40
N PHE A 91 -9.83 -12.27 7.43
CA PHE A 91 -10.04 -10.84 7.63
C PHE A 91 -11.49 -10.41 7.38
N ASN A 92 -12.43 -11.36 7.20
CA ASN A 92 -13.81 -11.07 6.84
C ASN A 92 -14.50 -10.15 7.85
N ASP A 93 -14.34 -10.44 9.15
CA ASP A 93 -14.96 -9.65 10.22
C ASP A 93 -14.44 -8.19 10.21
N THR A 94 -13.13 -7.99 10.07
CA THR A 94 -12.56 -6.63 9.98
C THR A 94 -13.01 -5.89 8.73
N LEU A 95 -13.13 -6.59 7.60
CA LEU A 95 -13.65 -6.01 6.35
C LEU A 95 -15.10 -5.55 6.50
N GLU A 96 -15.92 -6.36 7.17
CA GLU A 96 -17.32 -6.06 7.43
C GLU A 96 -17.46 -4.87 8.40
N GLU A 97 -16.70 -4.86 9.50
CA GLU A 97 -16.69 -3.76 10.47
C GLU A 97 -16.27 -2.43 9.82
N ALA A 98 -15.14 -2.40 9.12
CA ALA A 98 -14.66 -1.20 8.43
C ALA A 98 -15.66 -0.70 7.37
N GLY A 99 -16.28 -1.63 6.63
CA GLY A 99 -17.33 -1.29 5.67
C GLY A 99 -18.56 -0.66 6.32
N ASN A 100 -19.00 -1.22 7.46
CA ASN A 100 -20.13 -0.72 8.23
C ASN A 100 -19.86 0.66 8.83
N GLU A 101 -18.66 0.89 9.37
CA GLU A 101 -18.24 2.19 9.89
C GLU A 101 -18.32 3.28 8.81
N ILE A 102 -17.69 3.05 7.65
CA ILE A 102 -17.71 4.00 6.52
C ILE A 102 -19.14 4.26 6.05
N ALA A 103 -19.96 3.21 5.89
CA ALA A 103 -21.35 3.36 5.47
C ALA A 103 -22.17 4.19 6.47
N ASN A 104 -21.92 4.01 7.77
CA ASN A 104 -22.60 4.77 8.83
C ASN A 104 -22.14 6.23 8.86
N GLU A 105 -20.86 6.52 8.65
CA GLU A 105 -20.37 7.90 8.52
C GLU A 105 -21.02 8.61 7.32
N TRP A 106 -21.11 7.94 6.18
CA TRP A 106 -21.74 8.52 4.98
C TRP A 106 -23.23 8.78 5.15
N ARG A 107 -23.95 7.95 5.92
CA ARG A 107 -25.38 8.18 6.23
C ARG A 107 -25.62 9.35 7.18
N LYS A 108 -24.60 9.76 7.95
CA LYS A 108 -24.69 10.88 8.91
C LYS A 108 -24.40 12.23 8.27
N ASN A 109 -23.75 12.25 7.11
CA ASN A 109 -23.44 13.44 6.31
C ASN A 109 -24.48 13.66 5.20
#